data_AF-A0A2G2IB18-F1
#
_entry.id   AF-A0A2G2IB18-F1
#
_cell.length_a   1.000
_cell.length_b   1.000
_cell.length_c   1.000
_cell.angle_alpha   90.00
_cell.angle_beta   90.00
_cell.angle_gamma   90.00
#
_symmetry.space_group_name_H-M   'P 1'
#
loop_
_entity.id
_entity.type
_entity.pdbx_description
1 polymer ?
#
loop_
_entity_poly.entity_id
_entity_poly.type
_entity_poly.pdbx_seq_one_letter_code
_entity_poly.pdbx_strand_id
1 'polypeptide(L)'
;MTKANTSAVTTAKDRKIPDKWQSSVKAIKAVQVAFDMDEKIQLSIRKQALDAGLSPSDQIRDILGLPINKRPKRPRLTVSLALSDYQLLAEKYGLEAKQQLDIKRRLMEELIEYVNIIDIK
;
A
#
# COMPACT_ATOMS: atom_id res chain seq x y z
N MET A 1 -37.80 24.12 -24.56
CA MET A 1 -38.18 24.35 -23.15
C MET A 1 -38.68 23.04 -22.54
N THR A 2 -37.92 22.55 -21.54
CA THR A 2 -38.35 21.84 -20.29
C THR A 2 -39.17 20.52 -20.27
N LYS A 3 -38.48 19.47 -19.75
CA LYS A 3 -38.80 18.53 -18.62
C LYS A 3 -40.05 17.63 -18.76
N ALA A 4 -40.15 16.38 -18.25
CA ALA A 4 -39.48 15.67 -17.17
C ALA A 4 -39.65 14.12 -17.29
N ASN A 5 -38.82 13.40 -16.54
CA ASN A 5 -38.83 11.97 -16.22
C ASN A 5 -40.17 11.41 -15.72
N THR A 6 -40.43 10.12 -15.95
CA THR A 6 -40.79 9.10 -14.93
C THR A 6 -40.83 7.72 -15.59
N SER A 7 -39.86 6.87 -15.27
CA SER A 7 -40.01 5.42 -15.46
C SER A 7 -39.90 4.76 -14.09
N ALA A 8 -41.06 4.32 -13.62
CA ALA A 8 -41.23 3.45 -12.48
C ALA A 8 -40.47 2.13 -12.71
N VAL A 9 -39.76 1.65 -11.70
CA VAL A 9 -39.42 0.22 -11.59
C VAL A 9 -39.70 -0.24 -10.16
N THR A 10 -40.97 -0.62 -9.99
CA THR A 10 -41.46 -1.87 -9.40
C THR A 10 -40.70 -2.51 -8.23
N THR A 11 -41.39 -2.52 -7.09
CA THR A 11 -41.17 -3.33 -5.89
C THR A 11 -41.36 -4.84 -6.15
N ALA A 12 -40.52 -5.67 -5.50
CA ALA A 12 -40.83 -6.99 -4.89
C ALA A 12 -39.74 -8.06 -5.15
N LYS A 13 -38.97 -8.41 -4.11
CA LYS A 13 -38.92 -9.78 -3.56
C LYS A 13 -37.99 -9.81 -2.35
N ASP A 14 -38.54 -10.20 -1.20
CA ASP A 14 -37.80 -10.73 -0.06
C ASP A 14 -36.82 -11.82 -0.55
N ARG A 15 -35.54 -11.48 -0.65
CA ARG A 15 -34.47 -12.45 -0.83
C ARG A 15 -33.88 -12.67 0.55
N LYS A 16 -34.39 -13.67 1.27
CA LYS A 16 -33.73 -14.18 2.49
C LYS A 16 -32.30 -14.55 2.12
N ILE A 17 -31.36 -13.76 2.64
CA ILE A 17 -29.93 -13.91 2.38
C ILE A 17 -29.47 -15.19 3.09
N PRO A 18 -28.81 -16.14 2.41
CA PRO A 18 -28.36 -17.39 3.03
C PRO A 18 -27.48 -17.12 4.26
N ASP A 19 -27.59 -17.91 5.33
CA ASP A 19 -26.86 -17.71 6.60
C ASP A 19 -25.34 -17.58 6.42
N LYS A 20 -24.77 -18.29 5.43
CA LYS A 20 -23.35 -18.21 5.06
C LYS A 20 -22.91 -16.83 4.55
N TRP A 21 -23.84 -15.99 4.13
CA TRP A 21 -23.63 -14.65 3.54
C TRP A 21 -24.12 -13.54 4.47
N GLN A 22 -24.64 -13.84 5.67
CA GLN A 22 -25.02 -12.82 6.66
C GLN A 22 -23.81 -12.01 7.17
N SER A 23 -22.63 -12.63 7.21
CA SER A 23 -21.36 -11.94 7.46
C SER A 23 -21.03 -10.91 6.37
N SER A 24 -21.51 -11.12 5.13
CA SER A 24 -21.43 -10.15 4.04
C SER A 24 -22.46 -9.02 4.15
N VAL A 25 -23.55 -9.23 4.90
CA VAL A 25 -24.58 -8.21 5.16
C VAL A 25 -24.12 -7.23 6.24
N LYS A 26 -23.37 -7.67 7.26
CA LYS A 26 -22.77 -6.77 8.27
C LYS A 26 -21.74 -5.80 7.68
N ALA A 27 -21.18 -6.09 6.51
CA ALA A 27 -20.37 -5.15 5.74
C ALA A 27 -21.25 -4.17 4.95
N ILE A 28 -22.20 -3.53 5.63
CA ILE A 28 -23.01 -2.46 5.07
C ILE A 28 -22.03 -1.40 4.56
N LYS A 29 -22.05 -1.22 3.25
CA LYS A 29 -21.04 -0.57 2.42
C LYS A 29 -20.68 0.81 2.97
N ALA A 30 -19.40 0.99 3.35
CA ALA A 30 -18.87 2.32 3.57
C ALA A 30 -19.00 3.13 2.27
N VAL A 31 -19.63 4.30 2.34
CA VAL A 31 -19.69 5.24 1.21
C VAL A 31 -18.31 5.85 1.05
N GLN A 32 -17.66 5.59 -0.09
CA GLN A 32 -16.39 6.24 -0.41
C GLN A 32 -16.69 7.70 -0.74
N VAL A 33 -16.02 8.60 -0.02
CA VAL A 33 -16.10 10.05 -0.25
C VAL A 33 -14.80 10.46 -0.94
N ALA A 34 -14.93 11.12 -2.09
CA ALA A 34 -13.82 11.75 -2.79
C ALA A 34 -13.71 13.22 -2.35
N PHE A 35 -12.49 13.69 -2.15
CA PHE A 35 -12.20 15.08 -1.82
C PHE A 35 -11.31 15.66 -2.91
N ASP A 36 -11.67 16.82 -3.44
CA ASP A 36 -10.76 17.63 -4.26
C ASP A 36 -9.93 18.49 -3.31
N MET A 37 -8.63 18.24 -3.30
CA MET A 37 -7.68 18.86 -2.37
C MET A 37 -6.45 19.34 -3.12
N ASP A 38 -5.82 20.41 -2.63
CA ASP A 38 -4.55 20.89 -3.13
C ASP A 38 -3.47 19.81 -3.08
N GLU A 39 -2.64 19.77 -4.13
CA GLU A 39 -1.59 18.76 -4.30
C GLU A 39 -0.61 18.70 -3.12
N LYS A 40 -0.28 19.86 -2.54
CA LYS A 40 0.60 19.94 -1.36
C LYS A 40 0.02 19.18 -0.17
N ILE A 41 -1.30 19.27 0.04
CA ILE A 41 -1.98 18.58 1.14
C ILE A 41 -2.04 17.08 0.86
N GLN A 42 -2.38 16.69 -0.37
CA GLN A 42 -2.36 15.27 -0.77
C GLN A 42 -0.99 14.63 -0.57
N LEU A 43 0.08 15.34 -0.98
CA LEU A 43 1.45 14.86 -0.84
C LEU A 43 1.83 14.73 0.64
N SER A 44 1.46 15.71 1.47
CA SER A 44 1.74 15.68 2.91
C SER A 44 1.06 14.49 3.60
N ILE A 45 -0.22 14.24 3.31
CA ILE A 45 -0.95 13.09 3.87
C ILE A 45 -0.31 11.77 3.43
N ARG A 46 0.11 11.66 2.16
CA ARG A 46 0.78 10.44 1.66
C ARG A 46 2.12 10.20 2.33
N LYS A 47 2.92 11.24 2.58
CA LYS A 47 4.19 11.15 3.30
C LYS A 47 3.96 10.68 4.75
N GLN A 48 3.05 11.33 5.46
CA GLN A 48 2.71 10.92 6.84
C GLN A 48 2.20 9.48 6.90
N ALA A 49 1.36 9.08 5.94
CA ALA A 49 0.89 7.70 5.83
C ALA A 49 2.05 6.72 5.60
N LEU A 50 3.00 7.07 4.72
CA LEU A 50 4.20 6.27 4.46
C LEU A 50 5.05 6.11 5.74
N ASP A 51 5.32 7.21 6.44
CA ASP A 51 6.13 7.23 7.66
C ASP A 51 5.47 6.43 8.79
N ALA A 52 4.14 6.50 8.91
CA ALA A 52 3.36 5.74 9.88
C ALA A 52 3.12 4.28 9.47
N GLY A 53 3.54 3.87 8.27
CA GLY A 53 3.25 2.54 7.71
C GLY A 53 1.75 2.28 7.46
N LEU A 54 0.97 3.35 7.31
CA LEU A 54 -0.47 3.33 7.08
C LEU A 54 -0.81 3.53 5.59
N SER A 55 -2.00 3.12 5.18
CA SER A 55 -2.52 3.56 3.88
C SER A 55 -2.96 5.03 3.97
N PRO A 56 -2.99 5.80 2.87
CA PRO A 56 -3.52 7.17 2.91
C PRO A 56 -4.94 7.25 3.48
N SER A 57 -5.77 6.25 3.20
CA SER A 57 -7.13 6.16 3.77
C SER A 57 -7.13 5.93 5.27
N ASP A 58 -6.25 5.06 5.78
CA ASP A 58 -6.10 4.86 7.22
C ASP A 58 -5.51 6.10 7.89
N GLN A 59 -4.58 6.80 7.25
CA GLN A 59 -4.06 8.08 7.74
C GLN A 59 -5.18 9.13 7.87
N ILE A 60 -6.07 9.23 6.88
CA ILE A 60 -7.24 10.12 6.95
C ILE A 60 -8.16 9.71 8.11
N ARG A 61 -8.38 8.40 8.31
CA ARG A 61 -9.16 7.91 9.44
C ARG A 61 -8.52 8.26 10.77
N ASP A 62 -7.19 8.13 10.88
CA ASP A 62 -6.41 8.46 12.07
C ASP A 62 -6.50 9.97 12.38
N ILE A 63 -6.34 10.83 11.37
CA ILE A 63 -6.51 12.29 11.48
C ILE A 63 -7.93 12.66 11.96
N LEU A 64 -8.95 11.93 11.50
CA LEU A 64 -10.35 12.12 11.90
C LEU A 64 -10.72 11.41 13.22
N GLY A 65 -9.77 10.76 13.89
CA GLY A 65 -10.02 10.04 15.15
C GLY A 65 -10.86 8.76 15.00
N LEU A 66 -10.96 8.21 13.79
CA LEU A 66 -11.70 6.99 13.50
C LEU A 66 -10.83 5.74 13.73
N PRO A 67 -11.42 4.60 14.12
CA PRO A 67 -10.67 3.36 14.34
C PRO A 67 -10.01 2.88 13.05
N ILE A 68 -8.74 2.49 13.14
CA ILE A 68 -7.93 1.95 12.04
C ILE A 68 -7.47 0.52 12.33
N ASN A 69 -7.50 -0.32 11.30
CA ASN A 69 -7.00 -1.68 11.39
C ASN A 69 -5.50 -1.68 11.07
N LYS A 70 -4.67 -1.44 12.10
CA LYS A 70 -3.20 -1.52 12.02
C LYS A 70 -2.75 -2.97 11.88
N ARG A 71 -2.96 -3.57 10.70
CA ARG A 71 -2.28 -4.82 10.38
C ARG A 71 -0.87 -4.48 9.94
N PRO A 72 0.18 -5.01 10.61
CA PRO A 72 1.55 -4.78 10.18
C PRO A 72 1.74 -5.36 8.78
N LYS A 73 1.75 -4.49 7.76
CA LYS A 73 2.18 -4.87 6.42
C LYS A 73 3.68 -5.04 6.49
N ARG A 74 4.17 -6.27 6.29
CA ARG A 74 5.61 -6.54 6.29
C ARG A 74 6.28 -5.64 5.24
N PRO A 75 7.19 -4.73 5.63
CA PRO A 75 7.92 -3.94 4.65
C PRO A 75 8.82 -4.89 3.85
N ARG A 76 8.48 -5.10 2.58
CA ARG A 76 9.27 -5.90 1.64
C ARG A 76 9.93 -4.94 0.68
N LEU A 77 11.25 -4.80 0.77
CA LEU A 77 12.03 -4.13 -0.27
C LEU A 77 12.44 -5.18 -1.29
N THR A 78 11.97 -5.04 -2.53
CA THR A 78 12.34 -5.92 -3.64
C THR A 78 13.13 -5.13 -4.66
N VAL A 79 14.25 -5.69 -5.10
CA VAL A 79 15.02 -5.19 -6.23
C VAL A 79 15.09 -6.29 -7.30
N SER A 80 14.91 -5.92 -8.55
CA SER A 80 15.09 -6.82 -9.69
C SER A 80 16.52 -6.69 -10.17
N LEU A 81 17.28 -7.78 -10.15
CA LEU A 81 18.66 -7.85 -10.63
C LEU A 81 18.74 -8.79 -11.82
N ALA A 82 19.36 -8.35 -12.90
CA ALA A 82 19.68 -9.17 -14.06
C ALA A 82 21.00 -9.94 -13.85
N LEU A 83 21.30 -10.90 -14.72
CA LEU A 83 22.53 -11.69 -14.65
C LEU A 83 23.80 -10.84 -14.78
N SER A 84 23.73 -9.78 -15.60
CA SER A 84 24.81 -8.79 -15.75
C SER A 84 25.10 -8.05 -14.45
N ASP A 85 24.06 -7.76 -13.65
CA ASP A 85 24.23 -7.05 -12.38
C ASP A 85 24.95 -7.93 -11.36
N TYR A 86 24.67 -9.23 -11.36
CA TYR A 86 25.41 -10.19 -10.53
C TYR A 86 26.88 -10.29 -10.92
N GLN A 87 27.26 -10.13 -12.19
CA GLN A 87 28.66 -10.09 -12.61
C GLN A 87 29.36 -8.84 -12.07
N LEU A 88 28.70 -7.68 -12.17
CA LEU A 88 29.25 -6.42 -11.68
C LEU A 88 29.38 -6.41 -10.15
N LEU A 89 28.37 -6.94 -9.44
CA LEU A 89 28.40 -7.09 -7.99
C LEU A 89 29.46 -8.11 -7.55
N ALA A 90 29.64 -9.20 -8.30
CA ALA A 90 30.68 -10.17 -8.06
C ALA A 90 32.07 -9.54 -8.16
N GLU A 91 32.33 -8.78 -9.23
CA GLU A 91 33.59 -8.04 -9.39
C GLU A 91 33.81 -7.03 -8.26
N LYS A 92 32.78 -6.24 -7.92
CA LYS A 92 32.82 -5.26 -6.83
C LYS A 92 33.15 -5.90 -5.48
N TYR A 93 32.61 -7.08 -5.21
CA TYR A 93 32.81 -7.78 -3.95
C TYR A 93 34.02 -8.74 -3.96
N GLY A 94 34.70 -8.93 -5.09
CA GLY A 94 35.74 -9.95 -5.24
C GLY A 94 35.21 -11.37 -5.09
N LEU A 95 33.95 -11.60 -5.49
CA LEU A 95 33.26 -12.89 -5.50
C LEU A 95 33.09 -13.37 -6.94
N GLU A 96 32.65 -14.62 -7.11
CA GLU A 96 32.22 -15.12 -8.42
C GLU A 96 30.72 -14.91 -8.64
N ALA A 97 30.27 -14.63 -9.88
CA ALA A 97 28.86 -14.42 -10.21
C ALA A 97 27.94 -15.63 -9.86
N LYS A 98 28.53 -16.83 -9.72
CA LYS A 98 27.84 -18.04 -9.25
C LYS A 98 27.53 -18.02 -7.75
N GLN A 99 28.24 -17.21 -6.95
CA GLN A 99 28.07 -17.06 -5.50
C GLN A 99 26.95 -16.06 -5.18
N GLN A 100 25.77 -16.24 -5.78
CA GLN A 100 24.63 -15.31 -5.64
C GLN A 100 24.20 -15.12 -4.18
N LEU A 101 24.33 -16.14 -3.33
CA LEU A 101 23.98 -16.06 -1.92
C LEU A 101 24.91 -15.11 -1.15
N ASP A 102 26.21 -15.17 -1.42
CA ASP A 102 27.21 -14.34 -0.75
C ASP A 102 27.17 -12.90 -1.29
N ILE A 103 26.95 -12.74 -2.60
CA ILE A 103 26.66 -11.43 -3.21
C ILE A 103 25.44 -10.79 -2.55
N LYS A 104 24.36 -11.57 -2.34
CA LYS A 104 23.15 -11.08 -1.66
C LYS A 104 23.41 -10.66 -0.22
N ARG A 105 24.23 -11.42 0.53
CA ARG A 105 24.61 -11.06 1.91
C ARG A 105 25.37 -9.74 1.95
N ARG A 106 26.43 -9.60 1.14
CA ARG A 106 27.20 -8.36 1.04
C ARG A 106 26.37 -7.18 0.57
N LEU A 107 25.46 -7.40 -0.39
CA LEU A 107 24.51 -6.37 -0.82
C LEU A 107 23.61 -5.92 0.34
N MET A 108 23.11 -6.84 1.17
CA MET A 108 22.32 -6.45 2.35
C MET A 108 23.14 -5.65 3.36
N GLU A 109 24.38 -6.07 3.63
CA GLU A 109 25.30 -5.35 4.53
C GLU A 109 25.57 -3.93 4.01
N GLU A 110 25.88 -3.79 2.72
CA GLU A 110 26.12 -2.50 2.07
C GLU A 110 24.88 -1.59 2.14
N LEU A 111 23.68 -2.13 1.91
CA LEU A 111 22.44 -1.37 2.02
C LEU A 111 22.17 -0.88 3.45
N ILE A 112 22.47 -1.70 4.46
CA ILE A 112 22.35 -1.31 5.87
C ILE A 112 23.35 -0.18 6.19
N GLU A 113 24.60 -0.33 5.76
CA GLU A 113 25.64 0.67 5.99
C GLU A 113 25.31 2.01 5.30
N TYR A 114 24.81 1.97 4.07
CA TYR A 114 24.40 3.16 3.32
C TYR A 114 23.27 3.93 4.01
N VAL A 115 22.24 3.24 4.51
CA VAL A 115 21.14 3.88 5.25
C VAL A 115 21.64 4.49 6.57
N ASN A 116 22.46 3.75 7.32
CA ASN A 116 23.04 4.26 8.56
C ASN A 116 23.87 5.54 8.33
N ILE A 117 24.60 5.65 7.23
CA ILE A 117 25.37 6.86 6.88
C ILE A 117 24.43 8.04 6.57
N ILE A 118 23.31 7.80 5.89
CA ILE A 118 22.33 8.85 5.57
C ILE A 118 21.66 9.37 6.84
N ASP A 119 21.24 8.48 7.75
CA ASP A 119 20.55 8.87 8.98
C ASP A 119 21.45 9.67 9.94
N ILE A 120 22.78 9.60 9.78
CA ILE A 120 23.76 10.36 10.57
C ILE A 120 24.03 11.76 9.96
N LYS A 121 23.62 12.02 8.71
CA LYS A 121 23.82 13.31 8.02
C LYS A 121 22.59 14.21 8.10
#